data_AF-A0A258HJS1-F1
#
_entry.id   AF-A0A258HJS1-F1
#
_cell.length_a   1.000
_cell.length_b   1.000
_cell.length_c   1.000
_cell.angle_alpha   90.00
_cell.angle_beta   90.00
_cell.angle_gamma   90.00
#
_symmetry.space_group_name_H-M   'P 1'
#
loop_
_entity.id
_entity.type
_entity.pdbx_description
1 polymer ?
#
loop_
_entity_poly.entity_id
_entity_poly.type
_entity_poly.pdbx_seq_one_letter_code
_entity_poly.pdbx_strand_id
1 'polypeptide(L)'
;MTPLTLTVQGAARIELAPERAVLRFSVAADGPERATVVGTVTAALTTVSTLIGDLHDAETGPVLDWSADQVSVSAQRPWTNDGSQAPLVHRASASGRATLTAEAATVAELVDALSAHPPVTIESLEWSLTDARLASARTEARTLAVGDALGRARVLAAAVGRSEVVAVALADPGMLDGAAPGPSPMPRAEKMMAMAMDTGGGGFALRPQPIVIEVAVDARFSA
;
A
#
# COMPACT_ATOMS: atom_id res chain seq x y z
N MET A 1 -25.38 40.34 21.48
CA MET A 1 -24.13 39.94 20.80
C MET A 1 -24.51 39.12 19.58
N THR A 2 -23.98 39.43 18.39
CA THR A 2 -24.32 38.69 17.16
C THR A 2 -23.62 37.33 17.15
N PRO A 3 -24.28 36.22 16.82
CA PRO A 3 -23.65 34.91 16.74
C PRO A 3 -22.57 34.91 15.64
N LEU A 4 -21.37 34.41 15.96
CA LEU A 4 -20.30 34.17 14.99
C LEU A 4 -20.14 32.67 14.76
N THR A 5 -20.20 32.25 13.50
CA THR A 5 -19.92 30.87 13.09
C THR A 5 -18.57 30.82 12.38
N LEU A 6 -17.71 29.90 12.80
CA LEU A 6 -16.41 29.65 12.19
C LEU A 6 -16.44 28.26 11.55
N THR A 7 -16.19 28.17 10.24
CA THR A 7 -15.93 26.91 9.56
C THR A 7 -14.45 26.84 9.23
N VAL A 8 -13.78 25.80 9.69
CA VAL A 8 -12.34 25.59 9.47
C VAL A 8 -12.10 24.13 9.12
N GLN A 9 -11.07 23.89 8.31
CA GLN A 9 -10.51 22.56 8.13
C GLN A 9 -9.25 22.43 8.99
N GLY A 10 -9.22 21.42 9.85
CA GLY A 10 -8.02 20.99 10.55
C GLY A 10 -7.34 19.84 9.81
N ALA A 11 -6.03 19.73 9.95
CA ALA A 11 -5.24 18.67 9.35
C ALA A 11 -4.15 18.16 10.29
N ALA A 12 -3.78 16.89 10.13
CA ALA A 12 -2.66 16.27 10.82
C ALA A 12 -1.91 15.33 9.89
N ARG A 13 -0.60 15.21 10.14
CA ARG A 13 0.34 14.35 9.44
C ARG A 13 1.19 13.62 10.45
N ILE A 14 1.22 12.30 10.38
CA ILE A 14 2.07 11.44 11.21
C ILE A 14 2.96 10.62 10.29
N GLU A 15 4.25 10.53 10.63
CA GLU A 15 5.21 9.67 9.93
C GLU A 15 5.62 8.52 10.84
N LEU A 16 5.56 7.30 10.34
CA LEU A 16 5.85 6.08 11.10
C LEU A 16 6.84 5.20 10.37
N ALA A 17 7.76 4.59 11.11
CA ALA A 17 8.58 3.52 10.56
C ALA A 17 7.68 2.33 10.20
N PRO A 18 7.89 1.67 9.04
CA PRO A 18 7.24 0.40 8.74
C PRO A 18 7.52 -0.66 9.80
N GLU A 19 6.55 -1.56 10.00
CA GLU A 19 6.68 -2.68 10.95
C GLU A 19 6.85 -4.01 10.21
N ARG A 20 6.44 -4.08 8.94
CA ARG A 20 6.50 -5.27 8.10
C ARG A 20 6.88 -4.93 6.67
N ALA A 21 7.35 -5.96 5.97
CA ALA A 21 7.50 -5.97 4.52
C ALA A 21 6.65 -7.11 3.94
N VAL A 22 5.88 -6.83 2.88
CA VAL A 22 5.09 -7.84 2.17
C VAL A 22 5.71 -8.03 0.80
N LEU A 23 6.33 -9.19 0.62
CA LEU A 23 6.91 -9.63 -0.64
C LEU A 23 5.87 -10.42 -1.43
N ARG A 24 5.71 -10.11 -2.71
CA ARG A 24 4.97 -10.93 -3.68
C ARG A 24 5.93 -11.48 -4.72
N PHE A 25 5.79 -12.76 -5.02
CA PHE A 25 6.61 -13.43 -6.02
C PHE A 25 5.76 -14.29 -6.93
N SER A 26 6.27 -14.56 -8.12
CA SER A 26 5.76 -15.56 -9.02
C SER A 26 6.87 -16.51 -9.45
N VAL A 27 6.48 -17.73 -9.82
CA VAL A 27 7.34 -18.73 -10.43
C VAL A 27 6.68 -19.13 -11.73
N ALA A 28 7.37 -18.97 -12.86
CA ALA A 28 6.81 -19.28 -14.17
C ALA A 28 7.84 -19.88 -15.12
N ALA A 29 7.36 -20.74 -16.00
CA ALA A 29 8.13 -21.24 -17.13
C ALA A 29 7.21 -21.46 -18.33
N ASP A 30 7.78 -21.30 -19.53
CA ASP A 30 7.11 -21.50 -20.81
C ASP A 30 7.94 -22.47 -21.66
N GLY A 31 7.29 -23.33 -22.45
CA GLY A 31 8.00 -24.29 -23.29
C GLY A 31 7.11 -25.22 -24.10
N PRO A 32 7.71 -25.99 -25.03
CA PRO A 32 6.96 -26.85 -25.95
C PRO A 32 6.48 -28.16 -25.30
N GLU A 33 7.08 -28.60 -24.20
CA GLU A 33 6.74 -29.84 -23.51
C GLU A 33 6.13 -29.55 -22.14
N ARG A 34 4.88 -29.99 -21.95
CA ARG A 34 4.13 -29.77 -20.71
C ARG A 34 4.85 -30.34 -19.50
N ALA A 35 5.36 -31.57 -19.59
CA ALA A 35 6.00 -32.24 -18.45
C ALA A 35 7.23 -31.47 -17.96
N THR A 36 8.05 -30.97 -18.88
CA THR A 36 9.26 -30.18 -18.59
C THR A 36 8.93 -28.86 -17.92
N VAL A 37 7.95 -28.12 -18.45
CA VAL A 37 7.53 -26.82 -17.92
C VAL A 37 6.96 -26.95 -16.50
N VAL A 38 6.09 -27.95 -16.28
CA VAL A 38 5.56 -28.24 -14.94
C VAL A 38 6.67 -28.63 -13.97
N GLY A 39 7.57 -29.53 -14.35
CA GLY A 39 8.69 -29.94 -13.50
C GLY A 39 9.60 -28.79 -13.10
N THR A 40 9.84 -27.85 -14.03
CA THR A 40 10.64 -26.64 -13.77
C THR A 40 9.99 -25.76 -12.70
N VAL A 41 8.70 -25.45 -12.84
CA VAL A 41 7.97 -24.61 -11.87
C VAL A 41 7.83 -25.31 -10.52
N THR A 42 7.55 -26.61 -10.50
CA THR A 42 7.47 -27.38 -9.24
C THR A 42 8.81 -27.38 -8.50
N ALA A 43 9.93 -27.63 -9.18
CA ALA A 43 11.25 -27.62 -8.55
C ALA A 43 11.64 -26.23 -8.02
N ALA A 44 11.35 -25.17 -8.77
CA ALA A 44 11.57 -23.81 -8.32
C ALA A 44 10.68 -23.47 -7.11
N LEU A 45 9.40 -23.84 -7.13
CA LEU A 45 8.49 -23.62 -5.99
C LEU A 45 8.94 -24.39 -4.74
N THR A 46 9.43 -25.63 -4.88
CA THR A 46 10.02 -26.37 -3.75
C THR A 46 11.23 -25.62 -3.18
N THR A 47 12.11 -25.09 -4.03
CA THR A 47 13.28 -24.33 -3.60
C THR A 47 12.88 -23.05 -2.85
N VAL A 48 11.94 -22.28 -3.40
CA VAL A 48 11.38 -21.09 -2.75
C VAL A 48 10.74 -21.45 -1.41
N SER A 49 9.99 -22.54 -1.35
CA SER A 49 9.33 -23.00 -0.12
C SER A 49 10.34 -23.38 0.96
N THR A 50 11.47 -24.00 0.59
CA THR A 50 12.56 -24.29 1.52
C THR A 50 13.22 -23.01 2.02
N LEU A 51 13.61 -22.09 1.12
CA LEU A 51 14.25 -20.83 1.49
C LEU A 51 13.39 -19.99 2.46
N ILE A 52 12.09 -19.86 2.16
CA ILE A 52 11.16 -19.13 3.03
C ILE A 52 10.90 -19.91 4.31
N GLY A 53 10.74 -21.23 4.23
CA GLY A 53 10.50 -22.11 5.36
C GLY A 53 11.63 -22.11 6.39
N ASP A 54 12.88 -22.03 5.95
CA ASP A 54 14.06 -21.95 6.84
C ASP A 54 14.11 -20.64 7.65
N LEU A 55 13.48 -19.59 7.14
CA LEU A 55 13.37 -18.28 7.79
C LEU A 55 12.03 -18.06 8.50
N HIS A 56 11.11 -19.03 8.43
CA HIS A 56 9.76 -18.87 8.92
C HIS A 56 9.62 -19.29 10.39
N ASP A 57 9.23 -18.34 11.21
CA ASP A 57 8.70 -18.57 12.56
C ASP A 57 7.70 -17.45 12.88
N ALA A 58 6.46 -17.83 13.22
CA ALA A 58 5.36 -16.89 13.30
C ALA A 58 5.51 -15.82 14.40
N GLU A 59 6.33 -16.09 15.42
CA GLU A 59 6.49 -15.24 16.60
C GLU A 59 7.81 -14.47 16.59
N THR A 60 8.89 -15.10 16.11
CA THR A 60 10.26 -14.63 16.26
C THR A 60 11.06 -14.66 14.95
N GLY A 61 10.47 -15.22 13.89
CA GLY A 61 11.13 -15.43 12.62
C GLY A 61 11.25 -14.17 11.78
N PRO A 62 12.28 -14.12 10.91
CA PRO A 62 12.37 -13.11 9.86
C PRO A 62 11.15 -13.11 8.92
N VAL A 63 10.59 -14.28 8.62
CA VAL A 63 9.32 -14.46 7.91
C VAL A 63 8.23 -14.85 8.91
N LEU A 64 7.21 -14.00 9.04
CA LEU A 64 6.11 -14.15 10.00
C LEU A 64 4.96 -15.00 9.46
N ASP A 65 4.72 -14.94 8.16
CA ASP A 65 3.66 -15.67 7.47
C ASP A 65 3.99 -15.77 5.99
N TRP A 66 3.60 -16.86 5.34
CA TRP A 66 3.76 -16.99 3.89
C TRP A 66 2.76 -17.98 3.30
N SER A 67 2.50 -17.80 2.01
CA SER A 67 1.67 -18.73 1.25
C SER A 67 2.11 -18.77 -0.21
N ALA A 68 1.87 -19.91 -0.85
CA ALA A 68 2.03 -20.07 -2.28
C ALA A 68 0.84 -20.82 -2.87
N ASP A 69 0.44 -20.42 -4.06
CA ASP A 69 -0.65 -21.02 -4.82
C ASP A 69 -0.22 -22.37 -5.42
N GLN A 70 -1.23 -23.16 -5.80
CA GLN A 70 -1.01 -24.38 -6.56
C GLN A 70 -0.49 -24.06 -7.97
N VAL A 71 0.35 -24.95 -8.50
CA VAL A 71 0.84 -24.81 -9.88
C VAL A 71 -0.33 -24.91 -10.85
N SER A 72 -0.54 -23.85 -11.61
CA SER A 72 -1.49 -23.77 -12.71
C SER A 72 -0.77 -24.03 -14.04
N VAL A 73 -1.47 -24.65 -14.99
CA VAL A 73 -0.92 -24.97 -16.31
C VAL A 73 -1.92 -24.57 -17.38
N SER A 74 -1.45 -23.83 -18.39
CA SER A 74 -2.22 -23.47 -19.57
C SER A 74 -1.43 -23.82 -20.83
N ALA A 75 -2.11 -23.84 -21.97
CA ALA A 75 -1.50 -24.06 -23.27
C ALA A 75 -2.13 -23.11 -24.28
N GLN A 76 -1.30 -22.49 -25.11
CA GLN A 76 -1.75 -21.53 -26.13
C GLN A 76 -0.94 -21.68 -27.42
N ARG A 77 -1.56 -21.33 -28.56
CA ARG A 77 -0.88 -21.20 -29.85
C ARG A 77 -0.76 -19.71 -30.17
N PRO A 78 0.40 -19.08 -29.91
CA PRO A 78 0.55 -17.66 -30.21
C PRO A 78 0.51 -17.42 -31.72
N TRP A 79 0.04 -16.24 -32.12
CA TRP A 79 0.05 -15.81 -33.51
C TRP A 79 1.41 -15.23 -33.87
N THR A 80 1.95 -15.60 -35.02
CA THR A 80 3.16 -15.00 -35.59
C THR A 80 2.81 -13.72 -36.36
N ASN A 81 3.82 -12.90 -36.66
CA ASN A 81 3.65 -11.61 -37.33
C ASN A 81 3.08 -11.73 -38.76
N ASP A 82 3.17 -12.91 -39.37
CA ASP A 82 2.60 -13.22 -40.69
C ASP A 82 1.13 -13.70 -40.62
N GLY A 83 0.54 -13.73 -39.42
CA GLY A 83 -0.84 -14.18 -39.21
C GLY A 83 -1.03 -15.70 -39.17
N SER A 84 0.05 -16.49 -39.14
CA SER A 84 -0.03 -17.93 -38.91
C SER A 84 0.00 -18.28 -37.41
N GLN A 85 -0.38 -19.52 -37.06
CA GLN A 85 -0.33 -20.00 -35.68
C GLN A 85 1.01 -20.70 -35.41
N ALA A 86 1.71 -20.27 -34.36
CA ALA A 86 2.91 -20.93 -33.87
C ALA A 86 2.59 -22.32 -33.25
N PRO A 87 3.62 -23.14 -33.01
CA PRO A 87 3.50 -24.35 -32.21
C PRO A 87 2.86 -24.09 -30.84
N LEU A 88 2.23 -25.12 -30.28
CA LEU A 88 1.61 -25.05 -28.96
C LEU A 88 2.71 -24.76 -27.91
N VAL A 89 2.48 -23.74 -27.08
CA VAL A 89 3.34 -23.38 -25.95
C VAL A 89 2.58 -23.68 -24.66
N HIS A 90 3.20 -24.44 -23.78
CA HIS A 90 2.72 -24.67 -22.43
C HIS A 90 3.31 -23.62 -21.49
N ARG A 91 2.46 -23.06 -20.64
CA ARG A 91 2.84 -22.17 -19.53
C ARG A 91 2.46 -22.83 -18.23
N ALA A 92 3.41 -22.94 -17.30
CA ALA A 92 3.10 -23.23 -15.91
C ALA A 92 3.46 -22.02 -15.05
N SER A 93 2.66 -21.78 -14.02
CA SER A 93 2.92 -20.72 -13.06
C SER A 93 2.31 -20.96 -11.69
N ALA A 94 2.97 -20.44 -10.66
CA ALA A 94 2.46 -20.29 -9.30
C ALA A 94 2.82 -18.90 -8.78
N SER A 95 2.00 -18.35 -7.91
CA SER A 95 2.28 -17.09 -7.20
C SER A 95 2.34 -17.33 -5.71
N GLY A 96 2.97 -16.43 -4.98
CA GLY A 96 3.00 -16.48 -3.53
C GLY A 96 3.27 -15.14 -2.89
N ARG A 97 3.17 -15.12 -1.57
CA ARG A 97 3.48 -13.97 -0.75
C ARG A 97 4.20 -14.38 0.51
N ALA A 98 5.06 -13.51 1.01
CA ALA A 98 5.69 -13.63 2.33
C ALA A 98 5.55 -12.30 3.07
N THR A 99 5.19 -12.38 4.34
CA THR A 99 5.18 -11.25 5.27
C THR A 99 6.42 -11.36 6.15
N LEU A 100 7.31 -10.38 6.05
CA LEU A 100 8.55 -10.31 6.79
C LEU A 100 8.47 -9.22 7.88
N THR A 101 9.35 -9.33 8.87
CA THR A 101 9.66 -8.23 9.78
C THR A 101 10.29 -7.07 9.00
N ALA A 102 10.19 -5.84 9.52
CA ALA A 102 10.75 -4.65 8.87
C ALA A 102 12.28 -4.50 8.99
N GLU A 103 13.03 -5.60 8.93
CA GLU A 103 14.48 -5.57 8.90
C GLU A 103 14.98 -5.54 7.45
N ALA A 104 15.53 -4.39 7.03
CA ALA A 104 15.93 -4.17 5.64
C ALA A 104 17.00 -5.15 5.13
N ALA A 105 17.91 -5.59 5.99
CA ALA A 105 18.95 -6.56 5.63
C ALA A 105 18.33 -7.93 5.30
N THR A 106 17.51 -8.44 6.21
CA THR A 106 16.73 -9.67 6.02
C THR A 106 15.89 -9.66 4.74
N VAL A 107 15.18 -8.56 4.49
CA VAL A 107 14.35 -8.41 3.28
C VAL A 107 15.21 -8.46 2.02
N ALA A 108 16.35 -7.75 2.01
CA ALA A 108 17.26 -7.75 0.87
C ALA A 108 17.87 -9.14 0.63
N GLU A 109 18.32 -9.82 1.69
CA GLU A 109 18.90 -11.18 1.59
C GLU A 109 17.90 -12.18 1.02
N LEU A 110 16.63 -12.15 1.45
CA LEU A 110 15.60 -13.02 0.89
C LEU A 110 15.30 -12.69 -0.58
N VAL A 111 15.18 -11.40 -0.92
CA VAL A 111 14.96 -10.97 -2.31
C VAL A 111 16.10 -11.44 -3.21
N ASP A 112 17.34 -11.29 -2.77
CA ASP A 112 18.53 -11.72 -3.51
C ASP A 112 18.56 -13.24 -3.69
N ALA A 113 18.28 -14.00 -2.62
CA ALA A 113 18.20 -15.46 -2.67
C ALA A 113 17.12 -15.97 -3.63
N LEU A 114 15.92 -15.36 -3.61
CA LEU A 114 14.84 -15.73 -4.52
C LEU A 114 15.15 -15.35 -5.96
N SER A 115 15.70 -14.17 -6.19
CA SER A 115 16.04 -13.66 -7.53
C SER A 115 17.20 -14.42 -8.19
N ALA A 116 17.98 -15.17 -7.42
CA ALA A 116 19.01 -16.07 -7.95
C ALA A 116 18.44 -17.26 -8.74
N HIS A 117 17.12 -17.53 -8.62
CA HIS A 117 16.44 -18.60 -9.34
C HIS A 117 15.75 -18.06 -10.61
N PRO A 118 16.20 -18.46 -11.83
CA PRO A 118 15.67 -17.90 -13.07
C PRO A 118 14.14 -17.99 -13.28
N PRO A 119 13.43 -19.04 -12.83
CA PRO A 119 11.98 -19.09 -12.96
C PRO A 119 11.23 -18.17 -11.99
N VAL A 120 11.91 -17.60 -10.99
CA VAL A 120 11.32 -16.77 -9.94
C VAL A 120 11.36 -15.31 -10.37
N THR A 121 10.25 -14.60 -10.17
CA THR A 121 10.14 -13.16 -10.37
C THR A 121 9.60 -12.53 -9.09
N ILE A 122 10.24 -11.45 -8.65
CA ILE A 122 9.72 -10.61 -7.56
C ILE A 122 8.76 -9.60 -8.17
N GLU A 123 7.49 -9.71 -7.80
CA GLU A 123 6.41 -8.90 -8.37
C GLU A 123 6.29 -7.56 -7.64
N SER A 124 6.33 -7.60 -6.30
CA SER A 124 6.29 -6.38 -5.48
C SER A 124 6.90 -6.60 -4.10
N LEU A 125 7.35 -5.49 -3.50
CA LEU A 125 7.74 -5.41 -2.10
C LEU A 125 7.09 -4.16 -1.50
N GLU A 126 6.20 -4.36 -0.55
CA GLU A 126 5.42 -3.29 0.09
C GLU A 126 5.76 -3.19 1.57
N TRP A 127 6.17 -2.00 2.01
CA TRP A 127 6.40 -1.70 3.42
C TRP A 127 5.08 -1.32 4.08
N SER A 128 4.74 -1.94 5.21
CA SER A 128 3.45 -1.74 5.86
C SER A 128 3.55 -1.66 7.38
N LEU A 129 2.51 -1.11 7.99
CA LEU A 129 2.26 -1.20 9.43
C LEU A 129 1.42 -2.44 9.72
N THR A 130 1.45 -2.90 10.96
CA THR A 130 0.41 -3.81 11.46
C THR A 130 -0.95 -3.12 11.43
N ASP A 131 -2.03 -3.90 11.27
CA ASP A 131 -3.40 -3.36 11.27
C ASP A 131 -3.71 -2.60 12.57
N ALA A 132 -3.22 -3.12 13.70
CA ALA A 132 -3.37 -2.49 15.01
C ALA A 132 -2.66 -1.12 15.06
N ARG A 133 -1.41 -1.04 14.58
CA ARG A 133 -0.65 0.21 14.55
C ARG A 133 -1.26 1.22 13.60
N LEU A 134 -1.73 0.78 12.43
CA LEU A 134 -2.42 1.63 11.45
C LEU A 134 -3.72 2.20 12.03
N ALA A 135 -4.54 1.38 12.70
CA ALA A 135 -5.77 1.83 13.35
C ALA A 135 -5.50 2.84 14.48
N SER A 136 -4.49 2.56 15.30
CA SER A 136 -4.05 3.47 16.36
C SER A 136 -3.56 4.81 15.79
N ALA A 137 -2.70 4.77 14.77
CA ALA A 137 -2.17 5.97 14.11
C ALA A 137 -3.26 6.83 13.47
N ARG A 138 -4.26 6.21 12.83
CA ARG A 138 -5.41 6.93 12.26
C ARG A 138 -6.24 7.62 13.35
N THR A 139 -6.38 6.99 14.51
CA THR A 139 -7.07 7.58 15.66
C THR A 139 -6.30 8.78 16.18
N GLU A 140 -4.99 8.63 16.37
CA GLU A 140 -4.07 9.70 16.77
C GLU A 140 -4.12 10.89 15.79
N ALA A 141 -4.01 10.63 14.49
CA ALA A 141 -4.06 11.67 13.46
C ALA A 141 -5.39 12.43 13.46
N ARG A 142 -6.52 11.74 13.66
CA ARG A 142 -7.83 12.39 13.81
C ARG A 142 -7.89 13.30 15.03
N THR A 143 -7.40 12.85 16.18
CA THR A 143 -7.34 13.67 17.39
C THR A 143 -6.48 14.92 17.17
N LEU A 144 -5.34 14.79 16.50
CA LEU A 144 -4.48 15.92 16.15
C LEU A 144 -5.17 16.88 15.17
N ALA A 145 -5.87 16.37 14.15
CA ALA A 145 -6.58 17.20 13.17
C ALA A 145 -7.72 18.01 13.82
N VAL A 146 -8.46 17.41 14.77
CA VAL A 146 -9.46 18.14 15.56
C VAL A 146 -8.79 19.20 16.45
N GLY A 147 -7.64 18.88 17.04
CA GLY A 147 -6.84 19.85 17.80
C GLY A 147 -6.39 21.05 16.96
N ASP A 148 -5.90 20.80 15.74
CA ASP A 148 -5.54 21.83 14.76
C ASP A 148 -6.76 22.70 14.38
N ALA A 149 -7.90 22.08 14.07
CA ALA A 149 -9.15 22.81 13.78
C ALA A 149 -9.55 23.75 14.94
N LEU A 150 -9.54 23.24 16.18
CA LEU A 150 -9.85 24.05 17.36
C LEU A 150 -8.84 25.20 17.57
N GLY A 151 -7.55 24.93 17.37
CA GLY A 151 -6.50 25.95 17.44
C GLY A 151 -6.74 27.08 16.42
N ARG A 152 -7.04 26.72 15.17
CA ARG A 152 -7.37 27.70 14.11
C ARG A 152 -8.62 28.49 14.45
N ALA A 153 -9.68 27.84 14.91
CA ALA A 153 -10.92 28.53 15.29
C ALA A 153 -10.69 29.54 16.43
N ARG A 154 -9.88 29.19 17.44
CA ARG A 154 -9.49 30.13 18.52
C ARG A 154 -8.74 31.35 18.00
N VAL A 155 -7.80 31.16 17.07
CA VAL A 155 -7.07 32.28 16.45
C VAL A 155 -8.03 33.22 15.70
N LEU A 156 -8.95 32.66 14.91
CA LEU A 156 -9.95 33.44 14.17
C LEU A 156 -10.93 34.18 15.10
N ALA A 157 -11.42 33.51 16.15
CA ALA A 157 -12.31 34.10 17.15
C ALA A 157 -11.64 35.28 17.89
N ALA A 158 -10.40 35.09 18.34
CA ALA A 158 -9.63 36.11 19.05
C ALA A 158 -9.39 37.36 18.18
N ALA A 159 -9.16 37.18 16.88
CA ALA A 159 -8.95 38.28 15.94
C ALA A 159 -10.16 39.23 15.83
N VAL A 160 -11.37 38.77 16.18
CA VAL A 160 -12.61 39.56 16.18
C VAL A 160 -13.14 39.82 17.61
N GLY A 161 -12.28 39.68 18.62
CA GLY A 161 -12.59 40.01 20.01
C GLY A 161 -13.45 38.98 20.73
N ARG A 162 -13.48 37.72 20.28
CA ARG A 162 -14.15 36.62 20.98
C ARG A 162 -13.14 35.79 21.79
N SER A 163 -13.51 35.45 23.03
CA SER A 163 -12.66 34.69 23.96
C SER A 163 -13.04 33.21 24.09
N GLU A 164 -14.24 32.83 23.66
CA GLU A 164 -14.76 31.47 23.75
C GLU A 164 -15.09 30.91 22.38
N VAL A 165 -14.80 29.62 22.20
CA VAL A 165 -15.07 28.87 20.97
C VAL A 165 -15.63 27.52 21.36
N VAL A 166 -16.83 27.19 20.89
CA VAL A 166 -17.52 25.92 21.18
C VAL A 166 -17.71 25.14 19.89
N ALA A 167 -17.33 23.86 19.89
CA ALA A 167 -17.53 23.00 18.73
C ALA A 167 -19.03 22.69 18.56
N VAL A 168 -19.53 22.89 17.34
CA VAL A 168 -20.94 22.68 16.96
C VAL A 168 -21.07 21.49 16.01
N ALA A 169 -20.12 21.28 15.11
CA ALA A 169 -20.08 20.12 14.24
C ALA A 169 -18.63 19.72 13.91
N LEU A 170 -18.40 18.42 13.76
CA LEU A 170 -17.19 17.82 13.21
C LEU A 170 -17.61 16.86 12.11
N ALA A 171 -16.92 16.88 10.98
CA ALA A 171 -17.21 16.00 9.86
C ALA A 171 -15.93 15.67 9.08
N ASP A 172 -15.97 14.58 8.32
CA ASP A 172 -14.96 14.36 7.29
C ASP A 172 -15.02 15.49 6.23
N PRO A 173 -13.92 15.76 5.52
CA PRO A 173 -13.85 16.85 4.55
C PRO A 173 -15.01 16.80 3.54
N GLY A 174 -15.72 17.92 3.40
CA GLY A 174 -16.86 18.07 2.49
C GLY A 174 -18.22 17.59 3.04
N MET A 175 -18.27 17.04 4.26
CA MET A 175 -19.51 16.47 4.84
C MET A 175 -20.21 17.40 5.85
N LEU A 176 -19.68 18.60 6.08
CA LEU A 176 -20.13 19.49 7.16
C LEU A 176 -21.52 20.14 6.94
N ASP A 177 -21.98 20.25 5.68
CA ASP A 177 -23.15 21.07 5.33
C ASP A 177 -24.37 20.31 4.80
N GLY A 178 -24.34 18.98 4.73
CA GLY A 178 -25.47 18.17 4.23
C GLY A 178 -25.96 18.53 2.82
N ALA A 179 -25.27 19.45 2.12
CA ALA A 179 -25.55 19.81 0.75
C ALA A 179 -25.11 18.64 -0.13
N ALA A 180 -26.04 18.18 -0.98
CA ALA A 180 -25.73 17.31 -2.11
C ALA A 180 -24.41 17.76 -2.76
N PRO A 181 -23.56 16.84 -3.25
CA PRO A 181 -22.29 17.22 -3.86
C PRO A 181 -22.58 18.20 -5.00
N GLY A 182 -22.42 19.50 -4.72
CA GLY A 182 -22.24 20.50 -5.75
C GLY A 182 -21.01 20.08 -6.54
N PRO A 183 -20.91 20.43 -7.83
CA PRO A 183 -19.84 19.92 -8.68
C PRO A 183 -18.52 20.24 -7.98
N SER A 184 -17.89 19.19 -7.43
CA SER A 184 -16.56 19.31 -6.87
C SER A 184 -15.73 19.99 -7.95
N PRO A 185 -14.98 21.07 -7.66
CA PRO A 185 -13.93 21.46 -8.56
C PRO A 185 -13.07 20.21 -8.68
N MET A 186 -13.17 19.53 -9.83
CA MET A 186 -12.47 18.28 -10.07
C MET A 186 -11.03 18.50 -9.61
N PRO A 187 -10.45 17.58 -8.82
CA PRO A 187 -9.06 17.69 -8.45
C PRO A 187 -8.23 17.52 -9.72
N ARG A 188 -8.01 18.62 -10.44
CA ARG A 188 -7.00 18.71 -11.50
C ARG A 188 -5.61 18.45 -10.90
N ALA A 189 -5.46 18.64 -9.58
CA ALA A 189 -4.26 18.29 -8.84
C ALA A 189 -4.08 16.77 -8.66
N GLU A 190 -5.12 15.97 -8.38
CA GLU A 190 -4.97 14.51 -8.21
C GLU A 190 -4.64 13.82 -9.54
N LYS A 191 -5.19 14.30 -10.67
CA LYS A 191 -4.79 13.77 -12.00
C LYS A 191 -3.39 14.21 -12.45
N MET A 192 -2.82 15.29 -11.89
CA MET A 192 -1.42 15.66 -12.16
C MET A 192 -0.45 14.94 -11.21
N MET A 193 -0.85 14.63 -9.98
CA MET A 193 -0.03 13.86 -9.03
C MET A 193 0.01 12.36 -9.38
N ALA A 194 -1.06 11.82 -9.97
CA ALA A 194 -1.09 10.45 -10.48
C ALA A 194 -0.26 10.24 -11.77
N MET A 195 0.27 11.32 -12.36
CA MET A 195 1.11 11.31 -13.57
C MET A 195 2.54 11.81 -13.30
N ALA A 196 3.00 11.73 -12.05
CA ALA A 196 4.36 12.11 -11.66
C ALA A 196 5.00 11.16 -10.62
N MET A 197 4.64 9.88 -10.65
CA MET A 197 5.46 8.78 -10.14
C MET A 197 5.65 7.75 -11.26
N ASP A 198 6.09 8.23 -12.42
CA ASP A 198 6.90 7.42 -13.32
C ASP A 198 8.36 7.66 -12.90
N THR A 199 8.75 7.08 -11.77
CA THR A 199 10.16 6.76 -11.56
C THR A 199 10.45 5.59 -12.49
N GLY A 200 10.88 5.92 -13.70
CA GLY A 200 11.35 4.96 -14.69
C GLY A 200 12.26 3.92 -14.05
N GLY A 201 11.83 2.67 -14.17
CA GLY A 201 12.44 1.48 -13.59
C GLY A 201 11.40 0.70 -12.79
N GLY A 202 10.88 -0.39 -13.35
CA GLY A 202 9.97 -1.32 -12.66
C GLY A 202 10.67 -2.05 -11.50
N GLY A 203 11.04 -1.31 -10.46
CA GLY A 203 11.74 -1.79 -9.29
C GLY A 203 11.00 -1.40 -8.01
N PHE A 204 11.21 -2.17 -6.97
CA PHE A 204 10.65 -1.94 -5.63
C PHE A 204 11.75 -1.43 -4.68
N ALA A 205 11.34 -0.70 -3.63
CA ALA A 205 12.28 -0.14 -2.67
C ALA A 205 12.70 -1.21 -1.63
N LEU A 206 13.96 -1.65 -1.68
CA LEU A 206 14.53 -2.58 -0.69
C LEU A 206 14.75 -1.97 0.69
N ARG A 207 14.73 -0.63 0.79
CA ARG A 207 14.85 0.07 2.07
C ARG A 207 13.50 0.66 2.47
N PRO A 208 13.10 0.51 3.74
CA PRO A 208 11.86 1.10 4.23
C PRO A 208 11.92 2.62 4.15
N GLN A 209 10.80 3.21 3.74
CA GLN A 209 10.54 4.65 3.88
C GLN A 209 9.47 4.87 4.95
N PRO A 210 9.46 6.04 5.62
CA PRO A 210 8.37 6.36 6.56
C PRO A 210 7.01 6.28 5.88
N ILE A 211 6.06 5.61 6.55
CA ILE A 211 4.65 5.57 6.16
C ILE A 211 3.99 6.83 6.69
N VAL A 212 3.43 7.62 5.78
CA VAL A 212 2.76 8.88 6.10
C VAL A 212 1.26 8.65 6.23
N ILE A 213 0.69 9.09 7.34
CA ILE A 213 -0.76 9.09 7.58
C ILE A 213 -1.21 10.54 7.66
N GLU A 214 -2.04 10.94 6.72
CA GLU A 214 -2.62 12.28 6.64
C GLU A 214 -4.12 12.20 6.87
N VAL A 215 -4.63 13.10 7.70
CA VAL A 215 -6.05 13.22 8.02
C VAL A 215 -6.45 14.68 7.99
N ALA A 216 -7.62 14.96 7.44
CA ALA A 216 -8.28 16.25 7.55
C ALA A 216 -9.67 16.09 8.17
N VAL A 217 -10.12 17.12 8.88
CA VAL A 217 -11.45 17.20 9.51
C VAL A 217 -12.00 18.59 9.27
N ASP A 218 -13.24 18.66 8.80
CA ASP A 218 -14.00 19.89 8.76
C ASP A 218 -14.69 20.10 10.11
N ALA A 219 -14.63 21.33 10.61
CA ALA A 219 -15.18 21.68 11.90
C ALA A 219 -15.92 23.01 11.85
N ARG A 220 -17.06 23.05 12.54
CA ARG A 220 -17.85 24.26 12.77
C ARG A 220 -17.82 24.61 14.25
N PHE A 221 -17.59 25.88 14.53
CA PHE A 221 -17.58 26.43 15.89
C PHE A 221 -18.48 27.66 16.00
N SER A 222 -18.97 27.92 17.21
CA SER A 222 -19.64 29.16 17.59
C SER A 222 -18.75 29.99 18.54
N ALA A 223 -18.84 31.32 18.43
CA ALA A 223 -18.11 32.31 19.23
C ALA A 223 -18.88 33.63 19.41
#